data_AF-A0A662IA91-F1
#
_entry.id   AF-A0A662IA91-F1
#
_cell.length_a   1.000
_cell.length_b   1.000
_cell.length_c   1.000
_cell.angle_alpha   90.00
_cell.angle_beta   90.00
_cell.angle_gamma   90.00
#
_symmetry.space_group_name_H-M   'P 1'
#
loop_
_entity.id
_entity.type
_entity.pdbx_description
1 polymer ?
#
loop_
_entity_poly.entity_id
_entity_poly.type
_entity_poly.pdbx_seq_one_letter_code
_entity_poly.pdbx_strand_id
1 'polypeptide(L)'
;ALDPEALSQTNNKIILRLVEPSDLRYVQQASELLSEDLLMQLPSLNVGEAVVLGMMVKVPALVRIDEFRGRKGGGDPDIVAEWNAIENARYGGEEDLLEV
;
A
#
# COMPACT_ATOMS: atom_id res chain seq x y z
N ALA A 1 0.06 -6.74 -13.36
CA ALA A 1 1.33 -7.13 -12.73
C ALA A 1 2.38 -6.09 -13.08
N LEU A 2 3.33 -5.81 -12.18
CA LEU A 2 4.47 -4.96 -12.48
C LEU A 2 5.39 -5.69 -13.48
N ASP A 3 6.12 -4.95 -14.32
CA ASP A 3 7.07 -5.54 -15.26
C ASP A 3 8.34 -6.02 -14.52
N PRO A 4 8.70 -7.32 -14.58
CA PRO A 4 9.86 -7.86 -13.86
C PRO A 4 11.16 -7.15 -14.22
N GLU A 5 11.31 -6.72 -15.47
CA GLU A 5 12.51 -6.02 -15.93
C GLU A 5 12.57 -4.61 -15.33
N ALA A 6 11.47 -3.87 -15.35
CA ALA A 6 11.42 -2.58 -14.65
C ALA A 6 11.77 -2.69 -13.16
N LEU A 7 11.32 -3.76 -12.46
CA LEU A 7 11.66 -3.97 -11.05
C LEU A 7 13.12 -4.42 -10.85
N SER A 8 13.67 -5.26 -11.73
CA SER A 8 15.07 -5.72 -11.64
C SER A 8 16.04 -4.54 -11.77
N GLN A 9 15.73 -3.57 -12.62
CA GLN A 9 16.53 -2.36 -12.82
C GLN A 9 16.45 -1.35 -11.66
N THR A 10 15.61 -1.58 -10.65
CA THR A 10 15.60 -0.70 -9.46
C THR A 10 16.80 -0.97 -8.56
N ASN A 11 17.76 -0.04 -8.53
CA ASN A 11 18.95 -0.17 -7.69
C ASN A 11 18.68 -0.10 -6.18
N ASN A 12 17.68 0.68 -5.76
CA ASN A 12 17.31 0.85 -4.36
C ASN A 12 15.91 0.29 -4.13
N LYS A 13 15.74 -0.45 -3.04
CA LYS A 13 14.45 -1.08 -2.69
C LYS A 13 14.16 -0.84 -1.20
N ILE A 14 12.92 -0.42 -0.92
CA ILE A 14 12.36 -0.33 0.43
C ILE A 14 11.15 -1.26 0.43
N ILE A 15 11.30 -2.41 1.08
CA ILE A 15 10.31 -3.49 1.05
C ILE A 15 9.63 -3.52 2.41
N LEU A 16 8.36 -3.14 2.46
CA LEU A 16 7.52 -3.26 3.64
C LEU A 16 6.97 -4.70 3.76
N ARG A 17 6.17 -4.95 4.79
CA ARG A 17 5.52 -6.25 5.02
C ARG A 17 4.84 -6.79 3.76
N LEU A 18 5.24 -8.00 3.37
CA LEU A 18 4.74 -8.69 2.20
C LEU A 18 4.53 -10.17 2.55
N VAL A 19 3.29 -10.65 2.40
CA VAL A 19 2.85 -11.97 2.93
C VAL A 19 2.51 -12.95 1.80
N GLU A 20 2.08 -12.42 0.66
CA GLU A 20 1.61 -13.22 -0.47
C GLU A 20 2.79 -13.99 -1.13
N PRO A 21 2.73 -15.34 -1.22
CA PRO A 21 3.82 -16.13 -1.78
C PRO A 21 4.19 -15.78 -3.22
N SER A 22 3.20 -15.40 -4.03
CA SER A 22 3.45 -14.99 -5.42
C SER A 22 4.25 -13.68 -5.49
N ASP A 23 3.94 -12.71 -4.63
CA ASP A 23 4.68 -11.45 -4.53
C ASP A 23 6.10 -11.68 -3.97
N LEU A 24 6.26 -12.58 -2.99
CA LEU A 24 7.59 -12.91 -2.44
C LEU A 24 8.51 -13.44 -3.54
N ARG A 25 8.03 -14.38 -4.36
CA ARG A 25 8.80 -14.92 -5.50
C ARG A 25 9.14 -13.85 -6.53
N TYR A 26 8.22 -12.94 -6.79
CA TYR A 26 8.43 -11.86 -7.74
C TYR A 26 9.52 -10.89 -7.28
N VAL A 27 9.50 -10.50 -6.01
CA VAL A 27 10.56 -9.67 -5.40
C VAL A 27 11.90 -10.40 -5.36
N GLN A 28 11.91 -11.71 -5.05
CA GLN A 28 13.12 -12.54 -5.06
C GLN A 28 13.76 -12.59 -6.46
N GLN A 29 12.94 -12.79 -7.51
CA GLN A 29 13.42 -12.84 -8.89
C GLN A 29 13.95 -11.48 -9.38
N ALA A 30 13.35 -10.39 -8.93
CA ALA A 30 13.72 -9.04 -9.33
C ALA A 30 14.79 -8.37 -8.43
N SER A 31 15.35 -9.08 -7.44
CA SER A 31 16.25 -8.48 -6.47
C SER A 31 17.46 -9.36 -6.17
N GLU A 32 18.56 -9.12 -6.89
CA GLU A 32 19.84 -9.83 -6.71
C GLU A 32 20.41 -9.72 -5.28
N LEU A 33 20.16 -8.59 -4.61
CA LEU A 33 20.71 -8.29 -3.28
C LEU A 33 19.89 -8.88 -2.13
N LEU A 34 18.77 -9.57 -2.41
CA LEU A 34 17.89 -10.10 -1.39
C LEU A 34 18.18 -11.58 -1.14
N SER A 35 18.77 -11.89 0.03
CA SER A 35 18.96 -13.28 0.48
C SER A 35 17.63 -13.94 0.86
N GLU A 36 17.57 -15.28 0.76
CA GLU A 36 16.41 -16.08 1.18
C GLU A 36 16.03 -15.86 2.67
N ASP A 37 17.02 -15.73 3.56
CA ASP A 37 16.78 -15.46 4.98
C ASP A 37 16.05 -14.12 5.22
N LEU A 38 16.43 -13.06 4.51
CA LEU A 38 15.75 -11.76 4.58
C LEU A 38 14.36 -11.81 3.96
N LEU A 39 14.18 -12.59 2.88
CA LEU A 39 12.87 -12.80 2.25
C LEU A 39 11.89 -13.45 3.25
N MET A 40 12.35 -14.45 4.00
CA MET A 40 11.54 -15.12 5.03
C MET A 40 11.16 -14.22 6.21
N GLN A 41 11.85 -13.09 6.40
CA GLN A 41 11.51 -12.11 7.44
C GLN A 41 10.42 -11.12 7.00
N LEU A 42 10.21 -10.91 5.70
CA LEU A 42 9.22 -9.95 5.17
C LEU A 42 7.80 -10.14 5.71
N PRO A 43 7.27 -11.37 5.87
CA PRO A 43 5.93 -11.58 6.43
C PRO A 43 5.80 -11.17 7.90
N SER A 44 6.91 -11.13 8.64
CA SER A 44 6.95 -10.85 10.09
C SER A 44 7.08 -9.36 10.42
N LEU A 45 7.31 -8.50 9.42
CA LEU A 45 7.45 -7.06 9.62
C LEU A 45 6.15 -6.45 10.13
N ASN A 46 6.23 -5.46 11.02
CA ASN A 46 5.07 -4.67 11.43
C ASN A 46 4.80 -3.50 10.47
N VAL A 47 3.65 -2.84 10.67
CA VAL A 47 3.35 -1.58 9.96
C VAL A 47 4.40 -0.53 10.32
N GLY A 48 5.03 0.05 9.30
CA GLY A 48 6.13 1.01 9.46
C GLY A 48 7.51 0.36 9.54
N GLU A 49 7.64 -0.96 9.51
CA GLU A 49 8.93 -1.64 9.38
C GLU A 49 9.21 -2.04 7.93
N ALA A 50 10.48 -2.02 7.54
CA ALA A 50 10.91 -2.33 6.18
C ALA A 50 12.30 -2.94 6.13
N VAL A 51 12.54 -3.75 5.10
CA VAL A 51 13.89 -4.14 4.66
C VAL A 51 14.36 -3.14 3.60
N VAL A 52 15.50 -2.54 3.84
CA VAL A 52 16.13 -1.55 2.97
C VAL A 52 17.36 -2.16 2.29
N LEU A 53 17.38 -2.09 0.96
CA LEU A 53 18.41 -2.68 0.11
C LEU A 53 18.89 -1.68 -0.95
N GLY A 54 20.07 -1.97 -1.51
CA GLY A 54 20.64 -1.21 -2.62
C GLY A 54 21.75 -0.28 -2.21
N MET A 55 22.21 0.54 -3.16
CA MET A 55 23.36 1.42 -2.99
C MET A 55 23.14 2.56 -1.98
N MET A 56 21.90 2.83 -1.58
CA MET A 56 21.61 3.84 -0.55
C MET A 56 22.00 3.41 0.87
N VAL A 57 22.30 2.12 1.09
CA VAL A 57 22.80 1.58 2.34
C VAL A 57 24.04 0.73 2.10
N LYS A 58 24.97 0.71 3.06
CA LYS A 58 26.21 -0.09 2.92
C LYS A 58 25.97 -1.60 3.04
N VAL A 59 24.92 -1.97 3.77
CA VAL A 59 24.48 -3.34 4.01
C VAL A 59 22.95 -3.36 4.09
N PRO A 60 22.29 -4.47 3.70
CA PRO A 60 20.87 -4.68 3.97
C PRO A 60 20.52 -4.39 5.43
N ALA A 61 19.46 -3.62 5.65
CA ALA A 61 19.06 -3.20 6.99
C ALA A 61 17.56 -3.35 7.21
N LEU A 62 17.19 -3.89 8.37
CA LEU A 62 15.82 -3.84 8.89
C LEU A 62 15.66 -2.50 9.61
N VAL A 63 14.71 -1.68 9.18
CA VAL A 63 14.52 -0.33 9.70
C VAL A 63 13.07 -0.09 10.09
N ARG A 64 12.87 0.87 11.00
CA ARG A 64 11.56 1.44 11.31
C ARG A 64 11.47 2.81 10.65
N ILE A 65 10.51 2.97 9.76
CA ILE A 65 10.26 4.19 9.00
C ILE A 65 9.52 5.18 9.91
N ASP A 66 10.05 6.40 9.97
CA ASP A 66 9.41 7.48 10.74
C ASP A 66 8.04 7.84 10.16
N GLU A 67 7.09 8.10 11.06
CA GLU A 67 5.76 8.51 10.66
C GLU A 67 5.76 9.94 10.10
N PHE A 68 5.15 10.10 8.93
CA PHE A 68 4.96 11.42 8.34
C PHE A 68 3.97 12.26 9.16
N ARG A 69 4.45 13.38 9.71
CA ARG A 69 3.68 14.28 10.60
C ARG A 69 2.74 15.26 9.88
N GLY A 70 2.77 15.32 8.55
CA GLY A 70 1.89 16.19 7.78
C GLY A 70 0.51 15.57 7.56
N ARG A 71 -0.35 16.26 6.80
CA ARG A 71 -1.63 15.69 6.36
C ARG A 71 -1.40 14.76 5.18
N LYS A 72 -1.82 13.50 5.34
CA LYS A 72 -1.96 12.55 4.24
C LYS A 72 -3.26 12.89 3.50
N GLY A 73 -3.19 13.04 2.18
CA GLY A 73 -4.38 13.11 1.32
C GLY A 73 -4.87 11.71 0.98
N GLY A 74 -6.14 11.57 0.62
CA GLY A 74 -6.76 10.27 0.32
C GLY A 74 -7.17 9.56 1.61
N GLY A 75 -8.43 9.73 1.98
CA GLY A 75 -9.11 8.90 2.97
C GLY A 75 -10.30 8.23 2.30
N ASP A 76 -10.81 7.17 2.91
CA ASP A 76 -12.03 6.53 2.46
C ASP A 76 -13.19 7.54 2.53
N PRO A 77 -13.91 7.79 1.42
CA PRO A 77 -15.11 8.60 1.48
C PRO A 77 -16.16 7.89 2.32
N ASP A 78 -17.00 8.66 3.01
CA ASP A 78 -18.15 8.11 3.71
C ASP A 78 -19.21 7.68 2.68
N ILE A 79 -19.12 6.44 2.23
CA ILE A 79 -20.00 5.89 1.19
C ILE A 79 -21.46 5.96 1.60
N VAL A 80 -21.78 5.76 2.89
CA VAL A 80 -23.16 5.76 3.37
C VAL A 80 -23.73 7.17 3.31
N ALA A 81 -22.96 8.17 3.76
CA ALA A 81 -23.38 9.56 3.66
C ALA A 81 -23.57 10.01 2.19
N GLU A 82 -22.61 9.67 1.32
CA GLU A 82 -22.68 9.98 -0.11
C GLU A 82 -23.89 9.31 -0.78
N TRP A 83 -24.18 8.05 -0.44
CA TRP A 83 -25.31 7.31 -1.00
C TRP A 83 -26.66 7.90 -0.56
N ASN A 84 -26.80 8.21 0.73
CA ASN A 84 -28.01 8.84 1.27
C ASN A 84 -28.26 10.23 0.68
N ALA A 85 -27.20 11.01 0.43
CA ALA A 85 -27.33 12.32 -0.22
C ALA A 85 -27.90 12.18 -1.65
N ILE A 86 -27.47 11.16 -2.40
CA ILE A 86 -28.00 10.86 -3.74
C ILE A 86 -29.47 10.40 -3.66
N GLU A 87 -29.81 9.54 -2.70
CA GLU A 87 -31.16 9.02 -2.53
C GLU A 87 -32.16 10.12 -2.14
N ASN A 88 -31.81 10.96 -1.16
CA ASN A 88 -32.61 12.11 -0.75
C ASN A 88 -32.80 13.11 -1.90
N ALA A 89 -31.77 13.34 -2.72
CA ALA A 89 -31.89 14.18 -3.91
C ALA A 89 -32.80 13.57 -5.00
N ARG A 90 -33.01 12.24 -5.01
CA ARG A 90 -33.86 11.55 -5.98
C ARG A 90 -35.32 11.46 -5.55
N TYR A 91 -35.60 11.24 -4.26
CA TYR A 91 -36.95 10.99 -3.75
C TYR A 91 -37.53 12.13 -2.90
N GLY A 92 -36.72 13.07 -2.43
CA GLY A 92 -37.17 14.22 -1.63
C GLY A 92 -38.04 15.25 -2.37
N GLY A 93 -38.31 15.06 -3.67
CA GLY A 93 -39.25 15.87 -4.46
C GLY A 93 -40.67 15.29 -4.57
N GLU A 94 -40.90 14.04 -4.13
CA GLU A 94 -42.22 13.40 -4.19
C GLU A 94 -43.08 13.66 -2.94
N GLU A 95 -42.47 13.93 -1.77
CA GLU A 95 -43.23 14.26 -0.55
C GLU A 95 -43.87 15.65 -0.60
N ASP A 96 -43.26 16.64 -1.27
CA ASP A 96 -43.82 18.00 -1.46
C ASP A 96 -45.05 18.03 -2.40
N LEU A 97 -45.33 16.95 -3.15
CA LEU A 97 -46.48 16.86 -4.07
C LEU A 97 -47.72 16.21 -3.44
N LEU A 98 -47.62 15.68 -2.21
CA LEU A 98 -48.71 15.01 -1.51
C LEU A 98 -49.42 15.89 -0.47
N GLU A 99 -48.95 17.13 -0.25
CA GLU A 99 -49.65 18.17 0.52
C GLU A 99 -50.41 19.14 -0.42
N VAL A 100 -51.46 18.66 -1.11
CA VAL A 100 -52.51 19.53 -1.72
C VAL A 100 -53.89 18.91 -1.50
#